data_AF-A0ABD6CI28-F1
#
_entry.id   AF-A0ABD6CI28-F1
#
_cell.length_a   1.000
_cell.length_b   1.000
_cell.length_c   1.000
_cell.angle_alpha   90.00
_cell.angle_beta   90.00
_cell.angle_gamma   90.00
#
_symmetry.space_group_name_H-M   'P 1'
#
loop_
_entity.id
_entity.type
_entity.pdbx_description
1 polymer ?
#
loop_
_entity_poly.entity_id
_entity_poly.type
_entity_poly.pdbx_seq_one_letter_code
_entity_poly.pdbx_strand_id
1 'polypeptide(L)' 'MDRYEIEGHEVHESEVKPTGNGAHVLVPKRWRGATVKVVRVTDPSDE' A
#
# COMPACT_ATOMS: atom_id res chain seq x y z
N MET A 1 10.88 7.23 -10.58
CA MET A 1 9.98 7.27 -9.42
C MET A 1 10.87 7.25 -8.21
N ASP A 2 10.86 8.34 -7.46
CA ASP A 2 11.63 8.47 -6.25
C ASP A 2 11.16 7.44 -5.21
N ARG A 3 12.11 6.81 -4.54
CA ARG A 3 11.85 5.88 -3.43
C ARG A 3 11.68 6.71 -2.17
N TYR A 4 10.54 6.57 -1.52
CA TYR A 4 10.29 7.19 -0.22
C TYR A 4 10.52 6.17 0.90
N GLU A 5 11.08 6.62 2.02
CA GLU A 5 11.38 5.76 3.17
C GLU A 5 10.96 6.44 4.47
N ILE A 6 10.40 5.67 5.40
CA ILE A 6 10.11 6.10 6.78
C ILE A 6 10.84 5.13 7.70
N GLU A 7 11.73 5.65 8.55
CA GLU A 7 12.53 4.84 9.48
C GLU A 7 13.26 3.66 8.79
N GLY A 8 13.78 3.89 7.57
CA GLY A 8 14.47 2.86 6.78
C GLY A 8 13.57 1.81 6.11
N HIS A 9 12.24 1.96 6.22
CA HIS A 9 11.27 1.11 5.53
C HIS A 9 10.81 1.78 4.25
N GLU A 10 10.87 1.04 3.14
CA GLU A 10 10.34 1.50 1.86
C GLU A 10 8.84 1.74 1.93
N VAL A 11 8.39 2.90 1.44
CA VAL A 11 6.97 3.26 1.37
C VAL A 11 6.48 3.15 -0.07
N HIS A 12 5.30 2.53 -0.22
CA HIS A 12 4.58 2.46 -1.47
C HIS A 12 3.15 2.93 -1.25
N GLU A 13 2.80 4.06 -1.87
CA GLU A 13 1.44 4.57 -1.88
C GLU A 13 0.72 4.04 -3.13
N SER A 14 -0.44 3.43 -2.92
CA SER A 14 -1.30 2.96 -3.99
C SER A 14 -2.75 2.94 -3.52
N GLU A 15 -3.65 3.19 -4.45
CA GLU A 15 -5.08 3.08 -4.21
C GLU A 15 -5.48 1.62 -3.98
N VAL A 16 -6.35 1.41 -2.99
CA VAL A 16 -6.97 0.12 -2.72
C VAL A 16 -8.00 -0.18 -3.81
N LYS A 17 -7.96 -1.37 -4.40
CA LYS A 17 -8.89 -1.80 -5.47
C LYS A 17 -9.84 -2.90 -5.00
N PRO A 18 -11.11 -2.90 -5.45
CA PRO A 18 -12.06 -3.97 -5.13
C PRO A 18 -11.63 -5.29 -5.77
N THR A 19 -11.91 -6.40 -5.10
CA THR A 19 -11.55 -7.75 -5.56
C THR A 19 -12.52 -8.78 -4.96
N GLY A 20 -13.53 -9.17 -5.74
CA GLY A 20 -14.63 -9.99 -5.20
C GLY A 20 -15.30 -9.27 -4.02
N ASN A 21 -15.37 -9.95 -2.87
CA ASN A 21 -15.93 -9.38 -1.64
C ASN A 21 -14.89 -8.64 -0.76
N GLY A 22 -13.65 -8.52 -1.23
CA GLY A 22 -12.55 -7.89 -0.48
C GLY A 22 -11.96 -6.68 -1.19
N ALA A 23 -10.80 -6.25 -0.70
CA ALA A 23 -10.01 -5.19 -1.32
C ALA A 23 -8.51 -5.53 -1.25
N HIS A 24 -7.75 -5.14 -2.27
CA HIS A 24 -6.31 -5.37 -2.36
C HIS A 24 -5.57 -4.09 -2.70
N VAL A 25 -4.33 -4.00 -2.24
CA VAL A 25 -3.33 -3.05 -2.74
C VAL A 25 -2.31 -3.85 -3.54
N LEU A 26 -2.03 -3.41 -4.76
CA LEU A 26 -0.94 -4.00 -5.54
C LEU A 26 0.38 -3.39 -5.06
N VAL A 27 1.31 -4.25 -4.65
CA VAL A 27 2.65 -3.84 -4.21
C VAL A 27 3.70 -4.26 -5.26
N PRO A 28 4.90 -3.65 -5.25
CA PRO A 28 5.93 -4.03 -6.19
C PRO A 28 6.32 -5.51 -6.08
N LYS A 29 6.53 -6.19 -7.21
CA LYS A 29 6.89 -7.63 -7.25
C LYS A 29 8.15 -7.99 -6.46
N ARG A 30 9.04 -7.02 -6.18
CA ARG A 30 10.25 -7.24 -5.38
C ARG A 30 9.98 -7.38 -3.88
N TRP A 31 8.78 -7.05 -3.40
CA TRP A 31 8.36 -7.22 -2.00
C TRP A 31 7.85 -8.64 -1.68
N ARG A 32 7.84 -9.57 -2.65
CA ARG A 32 7.43 -10.96 -2.39
C ARG A 32 8.25 -11.57 -1.27
N GLY A 33 7.58 -12.11 -0.25
CA GLY A 33 8.22 -12.70 0.94
C GLY A 33 8.52 -11.72 2.07
N ALA A 34 8.33 -10.40 1.86
CA ALA A 34 8.45 -9.42 2.92
C ALA A 34 7.19 -9.38 3.80
N THR A 35 7.37 -9.07 5.08
CA THR A 35 6.27 -8.67 5.97
C THR A 35 5.98 -7.18 5.73
N VAL A 36 4.71 -6.85 5.50
CA VAL A 36 4.27 -5.48 5.23
C VAL A 36 3.20 -5.04 6.22
N LYS A 37 3.19 -3.75 6.57
CA LYS A 37 2.10 -3.08 7.27
C LYS A 37 1.43 -2.11 6.29
N VAL A 38 0.10 -2.13 6.24
CA VAL A 38 -0.71 -1.19 5.45
C VAL A 38 -1.23 -0.10 6.38
N VAL A 39 -1.03 1.16 6.01
CA VAL A 39 -1.56 2.32 6.72
C VAL A 39 -2.51 3.05 5.79
N ARG A 40 -3.75 3.28 6.24
CA ARG A 40 -4.74 4.06 5.47
C ARG A 40 -4.43 5.54 5.62
N VAL A 41 -4.26 6.26 4.51
CA VAL A 41 -3.93 7.69 4.49
C VAL A 41 -5.08 8.59 4.03
N THR A 42 -6.12 8.01 3.41
CA THR A 42 -7.37 8.68 3.04
C THR A 42 -8.56 7.83 3.49
N ASP A 43 -9.63 8.45 3.98
CA ASP A 43 -10.93 7.77 4.12
C ASP A 43 -11.76 8.03 2.86
N PRO A 44 -12.25 7.00 2.15
CA PRO A 44 -13.13 7.20 0.99
C PRO A 44 -14.49 7.81 1.35
N SER A 45 -14.81 7.93 2.64
CA SER A 45 -16.06 8.50 3.17
C SER A 45 -15.88 9.94 3.68
N ASP A 46 -14.63 10.40 3.83
CA ASP A 46 -14.33 11.78 4.17
C ASP A 46 -14.31 12.58 2.85
N GLU A 47 -15.36 13.35 2.58
CA GLU A 47 -15.37 14.40 1.53
C GLU A 47 -14.46 15.57 1.90
#